data_AF-A0A6J8F387-F1
#
_entry.id   AF-A0A6J8F387-F1
#
_cell.length_a   1.000
_cell.length_b   1.000
_cell.length_c   1.000
_cell.angle_alpha   90.00
_cell.angle_beta   90.00
_cell.angle_gamma   90.00
#
_symmetry.space_group_name_H-M   'P 1'
#
loop_
_entity.id
_entity.type
_entity.pdbx_description
1 polymer ?
#
loop_
_entity_poly.entity_id
_entity_poly.type
_entity_poly.pdbx_seq_one_letter_code
_entity_poly.pdbx_strand_id
1 'polypeptide(L)'
;MCLLYVTSVIATVLLVVRGRECNEYDLSASDQSLIDMMKHYLHTSRGGECSPHGKTSNTGVTYVRWGKKNCPKGVDIVYTGQVGGNQYTYTGGGVNYLCLPNDPENGQHQSYDNDQVHGGEYQLGSTAKPSGWSESMNNKEVPCAVCYRKRRSAVLMIPGRKTCYKGWNSEYNGYLMSDHKTHFKKDYACVDKNAEPLDDKNGDENGSLFYTLRTKCGSLRCPPYTNEADVLCVVCTKLNV
;
A
#
# COMPACT_ATOMS: atom_id res chain seq x y z
N MET A 1 91.89 2.82 15.74
CA MET A 1 91.58 3.86 16.76
C MET A 1 90.82 4.96 16.03
N CYS A 2 89.56 5.33 16.26
CA CYS A 2 88.60 5.23 17.38
C CYS A 2 87.19 5.37 16.74
N LEU A 3 86.32 4.35 16.75
CA LEU A 3 85.04 4.21 17.52
C LEU A 3 84.15 5.46 17.77
N LEU A 4 82.89 5.35 17.28
CA LEU A 4 81.56 5.79 17.80
C LEU A 4 81.26 7.30 17.89
N TYR A 5 80.05 7.82 17.58
CA TYR A 5 78.70 7.35 17.93
C TYR A 5 77.64 7.65 16.84
N VAL A 6 76.68 6.75 16.72
CA VAL A 6 75.40 6.92 16.01
C VAL A 6 74.41 7.62 16.94
N THR A 7 73.81 8.73 16.50
CA THR A 7 72.57 9.25 17.10
C THR A 7 71.45 9.12 16.06
N SER A 8 70.61 8.13 16.28
CA SER A 8 69.37 7.87 15.55
C SER A 8 68.39 9.03 15.76
N VAL A 9 68.01 9.72 14.68
CA VAL A 9 66.85 10.62 14.67
C VAL A 9 65.78 9.96 13.80
N ILE A 10 64.89 9.20 14.43
CA ILE A 10 63.73 8.62 13.75
C ILE A 10 62.70 9.74 13.55
N ALA A 11 62.73 10.37 12.37
CA ALA A 11 61.66 11.26 11.94
C ALA A 11 60.41 10.42 11.62
N THR A 12 59.40 10.49 12.47
CA THR A 12 58.12 9.80 12.27
C THR A 12 57.34 10.54 11.18
N VAL A 13 57.40 10.04 9.94
CA VAL A 13 56.56 10.55 8.85
C VAL A 13 55.15 9.95 9.04
N LEU A 14 54.22 10.76 9.55
CA LEU A 14 52.79 10.45 9.57
C LEU A 14 52.25 10.56 8.13
N LEU A 15 52.27 9.45 7.40
CA LEU A 15 51.54 9.31 6.13
C LEU A 15 50.04 9.22 6.45
N VAL A 16 49.35 10.36 6.36
CA VAL A 16 47.89 10.38 6.35
C VAL A 16 47.42 9.90 4.98
N VAL A 17 47.20 8.59 4.84
CA VAL A 17 46.53 8.03 3.67
C VAL A 17 45.02 8.29 3.81
N ARG A 18 44.53 9.35 3.16
CA ARG A 18 43.09 9.53 2.94
C ARG A 18 42.62 8.51 1.91
N GLY A 19 42.01 7.42 2.36
CA GLY A 19 41.34 6.47 1.48
C GLY A 19 40.16 7.14 0.79
N ARG A 20 40.31 7.45 -0.50
CA ARG A 20 39.21 7.68 -1.43
C ARG A 20 39.25 6.51 -2.42
N GLU A 21 38.08 5.93 -2.67
CA GLU A 21 37.79 4.83 -3.60
C GLU A 21 37.83 3.42 -2.99
N CYS A 22 36.64 2.93 -2.66
CA CYS A 22 36.36 1.52 -2.43
C CYS A 22 36.03 0.88 -3.79
N ASN A 23 37.04 0.40 -4.51
CA ASN A 23 36.81 -0.55 -5.60
C ASN A 23 36.79 -1.97 -5.01
N GLU A 24 35.80 -2.75 -5.42
CA GLU A 24 35.64 -4.16 -5.08
C GLU A 24 36.90 -4.94 -5.54
N TYR A 25 37.69 -5.46 -4.60
CA TYR A 25 38.84 -6.30 -4.92
C TYR A 25 38.33 -7.73 -5.15
N ASP A 26 38.14 -8.10 -6.42
CA ASP A 26 37.77 -9.46 -6.81
C ASP A 26 39.04 -10.31 -6.98
N LEU A 27 39.14 -11.41 -6.22
CA LEU A 27 40.28 -12.32 -6.26
C LEU A 27 40.04 -13.36 -7.36
N SER A 28 40.87 -13.36 -8.40
CA SER A 28 40.86 -14.42 -9.41
C SER A 28 41.74 -15.60 -8.96
N ALA A 29 41.43 -16.81 -9.46
CA ALA A 29 42.11 -18.05 -9.06
C ALA A 29 43.62 -18.14 -9.42
N SER A 30 44.22 -17.10 -10.02
CA SER A 30 45.66 -17.02 -10.30
C SER A 30 46.51 -16.46 -9.16
N ASP A 31 45.90 -15.85 -8.14
CA ASP A 31 46.64 -15.07 -7.14
C ASP A 31 46.98 -15.93 -5.90
N GLN A 32 48.04 -16.75 -6.03
CA GLN A 32 48.52 -17.69 -4.98
C GLN A 32 49.66 -17.13 -4.10
N SER A 33 49.88 -15.82 -4.10
CA SER A 33 50.97 -15.23 -3.30
C SER A 33 50.54 -14.94 -1.87
N LEU A 34 51.44 -15.20 -0.90
CA LEU A 34 51.24 -14.86 0.51
C LEU A 34 50.98 -13.35 0.69
N ILE A 35 51.51 -12.53 -0.22
CA ILE A 35 51.34 -11.08 -0.25
C ILE A 35 49.89 -10.71 -0.58
N ASP A 36 49.24 -11.41 -1.51
CA ASP A 36 47.86 -11.12 -1.90
C ASP A 36 46.86 -11.61 -0.84
N MET A 37 47.17 -12.74 -0.19
CA MET A 37 46.44 -13.18 1.00
C MET A 37 46.57 -12.16 2.15
N MET A 38 47.77 -11.61 2.39
CA MET A 38 47.98 -10.60 3.41
C MET A 38 47.31 -9.26 3.09
N LYS A 39 47.27 -8.85 1.80
CA LYS A 39 46.49 -7.67 1.37
C LYS A 39 45.00 -7.88 1.62
N HIS A 40 44.45 -9.04 1.27
CA HIS A 40 43.05 -9.37 1.54
C HIS A 40 42.75 -9.39 3.04
N TYR A 41 43.62 -9.99 3.86
CA TYR A 41 43.49 -10.00 5.32
C TYR A 41 43.56 -8.59 5.91
N LEU A 42 44.44 -7.71 5.41
CA LEU A 42 44.51 -6.30 5.83
C LEU A 42 43.29 -5.49 5.39
N HIS A 43 42.71 -5.80 4.22
CA HIS A 43 41.51 -5.15 3.71
C HIS A 43 40.24 -5.57 4.46
N THR A 44 40.16 -6.83 4.91
CA THR A 44 39.03 -7.38 5.67
C THR A 44 39.13 -7.13 7.18
N SER A 45 40.35 -7.07 7.74
CA SER A 45 40.58 -6.74 9.16
C SER A 45 40.48 -5.25 9.48
N ARG A 46 40.69 -4.37 8.49
CA ARG A 46 40.23 -2.98 8.56
C ARG A 46 38.73 -2.91 8.30
N GLY A 47 37.96 -3.47 9.22
CA GLY A 47 36.56 -3.12 9.41
C GLY A 47 36.45 -1.67 9.85
N GLY A 48 36.72 -0.73 8.94
CA GLY A 48 36.02 0.54 8.99
C GLY A 48 34.54 0.20 8.81
N GLU A 49 33.69 0.71 9.69
CA GLU A 49 32.27 0.79 9.39
C GLU A 49 32.14 1.53 8.06
N CYS A 50 32.05 0.77 6.96
CA CYS A 50 31.25 1.19 5.85
C CYS A 50 29.86 1.32 6.46
N SER A 51 29.53 2.53 6.94
CA SER A 51 28.14 2.92 7.15
C SER A 51 27.45 2.41 5.89
N PRO A 52 26.44 1.52 6.00
CA PRO A 52 25.74 1.08 4.81
C PRO A 52 25.33 2.40 4.17
N HIS A 53 25.85 2.68 2.96
CA HIS A 53 25.29 3.75 2.16
C HIS A 53 23.82 3.48 2.22
N GLY A 54 23.10 4.38 2.92
CA GLY A 54 21.72 4.14 3.29
C GLY A 54 21.01 3.89 1.99
N LYS A 55 20.81 2.62 1.65
CA LYS A 55 19.90 2.19 0.62
C LYS A 55 18.60 2.69 1.21
N THR A 56 18.21 3.90 0.80
CA THR A 56 16.88 4.42 1.07
C THR A 56 16.00 3.31 0.62
N SER A 57 15.44 2.58 1.59
CA SER A 57 14.69 1.38 1.30
C SER A 57 13.58 1.84 0.36
N ASN A 58 13.68 1.46 -0.92
CA ASN A 58 12.63 1.72 -1.93
C ASN A 58 11.43 0.80 -1.66
N THR A 59 11.20 0.47 -0.40
CA THR A 59 10.06 -0.27 0.07
C THR A 59 8.92 0.70 0.25
N GLY A 60 7.77 0.22 -0.14
CA GLY A 60 6.51 0.90 -0.03
C GLY A 60 5.42 -0.14 -0.06
N VAL A 61 4.21 0.33 0.12
CA VAL A 61 3.03 -0.52 0.15
C VAL A 61 2.00 0.00 -0.83
N THR A 62 1.19 -0.90 -1.36
CA THR A 62 0.04 -0.56 -2.18
C THR A 62 -1.25 -0.66 -1.37
N TYR A 63 -2.22 0.19 -1.68
CA TYR A 63 -3.58 0.10 -1.17
C TYR A 63 -4.57 0.60 -2.21
N VAL A 64 -5.82 0.14 -2.12
CA VAL A 64 -6.90 0.64 -2.97
C VAL A 64 -7.63 1.76 -2.25
N ARG A 65 -7.88 2.85 -2.97
CA ARG A 65 -8.76 3.93 -2.55
C ARG A 65 -10.08 3.79 -3.29
N TRP A 66 -11.08 3.27 -2.60
CA TRP A 66 -12.41 3.04 -3.15
C TRP A 66 -13.21 4.34 -3.18
N GLY A 67 -13.93 4.56 -4.28
CA GLY A 67 -14.78 5.71 -4.52
C GLY A 67 -14.05 6.98 -4.95
N LYS A 68 -12.79 6.90 -5.38
CA LYS A 68 -12.02 8.03 -5.94
C LYS A 68 -11.22 7.61 -7.17
N LYS A 69 -11.08 8.53 -8.12
CA LYS A 69 -10.26 8.39 -9.33
C LYS A 69 -8.79 8.81 -9.13
N ASN A 70 -8.38 9.16 -7.91
CA ASN A 70 -7.02 9.61 -7.64
C ASN A 70 -6.50 9.16 -6.26
N CYS A 71 -5.18 9.13 -6.12
CA CYS A 71 -4.53 8.92 -4.83
C CYS A 71 -4.41 10.24 -4.03
N PRO A 72 -4.24 10.18 -2.69
CA PRO A 72 -3.99 11.37 -1.90
C PRO A 72 -2.71 12.10 -2.34
N LYS A 73 -2.61 13.40 -2.04
CA LYS A 73 -1.46 14.22 -2.42
C LYS A 73 -0.14 13.62 -1.88
N GLY A 74 0.85 13.47 -2.77
CA GLY A 74 2.16 12.91 -2.44
C GLY A 74 2.18 11.37 -2.34
N VAL A 75 1.12 10.70 -2.78
CA VAL A 75 1.06 9.25 -2.97
C VAL A 75 1.02 8.97 -4.47
N ASP A 76 1.83 8.01 -4.92
CA ASP A 76 1.94 7.70 -6.35
C ASP A 76 0.72 6.89 -6.78
N ILE A 77 0.16 7.20 -7.96
CA ILE A 77 -0.86 6.36 -8.60
C ILE A 77 -0.14 5.19 -9.28
N VAL A 78 -0.60 3.96 -9.02
CA VAL A 78 -0.19 2.78 -9.79
C VAL A 78 -1.09 2.68 -11.02
N TYR A 79 -2.40 2.65 -10.82
CA TYR A 79 -3.40 2.77 -11.88
C TYR A 79 -4.73 3.27 -11.30
N THR A 80 -5.61 3.73 -12.19
CA THR A 80 -7.00 4.10 -11.88
C THR A 80 -7.95 3.17 -12.61
N GLY A 81 -9.14 3.01 -12.05
CA GLY A 81 -10.07 2.01 -12.50
C GLY A 81 -11.49 2.26 -12.07
N GLN A 82 -12.30 1.25 -12.35
CA GLN A 82 -13.64 1.10 -11.81
C GLN A 82 -13.71 -0.14 -10.93
N VAL A 83 -14.66 -0.17 -10.00
CA VAL A 83 -14.88 -1.36 -9.21
C VAL A 83 -15.49 -2.46 -10.07
N GLY A 84 -15.03 -3.69 -9.85
CA GLY A 84 -15.67 -4.88 -10.36
C GLY A 84 -15.93 -5.93 -9.28
N GLY A 85 -16.74 -6.93 -9.61
CA GLY A 85 -17.00 -8.11 -8.78
C GLY A 85 -18.23 -8.87 -9.28
N ASN A 86 -18.68 -9.89 -8.56
CA ASN A 86 -19.88 -10.62 -8.98
C ASN A 86 -21.14 -9.76 -8.88
N GLN A 87 -22.12 -10.13 -9.69
CA GLN A 87 -23.50 -9.66 -9.61
C GLN A 87 -24.14 -9.98 -8.23
N TYR A 88 -25.01 -9.10 -7.73
CA TYR A 88 -25.57 -9.17 -6.36
C TYR A 88 -26.37 -10.44 -5.99
N THR A 89 -26.97 -11.11 -6.98
CA THR A 89 -27.74 -12.36 -6.86
C THR A 89 -26.89 -13.61 -7.07
N TYR A 90 -25.67 -13.48 -7.61
CA TYR A 90 -24.82 -14.63 -7.88
C TYR A 90 -24.29 -15.20 -6.57
N THR A 91 -24.53 -16.49 -6.35
CA THR A 91 -24.17 -17.20 -5.11
C THR A 91 -22.82 -17.92 -5.18
N GLY A 92 -22.21 -17.98 -6.37
CA GLY A 92 -20.86 -18.47 -6.62
C GLY A 92 -19.87 -17.31 -6.86
N GLY A 93 -18.67 -17.64 -7.35
CA GLY A 93 -17.68 -16.65 -7.78
C GLY A 93 -16.84 -16.02 -6.66
N GLY A 94 -16.27 -14.84 -6.95
CA GLY A 94 -15.44 -14.07 -6.02
C GLY A 94 -16.21 -13.18 -5.02
N VAL A 95 -15.86 -13.23 -3.74
CA VAL A 95 -16.50 -12.37 -2.71
C VAL A 95 -15.90 -10.97 -2.62
N ASN A 96 -14.69 -10.79 -3.13
CA ASN A 96 -13.93 -9.55 -3.01
C ASN A 96 -14.35 -8.54 -4.09
N TYR A 97 -14.21 -7.26 -3.76
CA TYR A 97 -14.21 -6.21 -4.78
C TYR A 97 -12.86 -6.20 -5.52
N LEU A 98 -12.92 -5.90 -6.81
CA LEU A 98 -11.76 -5.72 -7.68
C LEU A 98 -11.65 -4.25 -8.06
N CYS A 99 -10.43 -3.74 -8.20
CA CYS A 99 -10.20 -2.49 -8.90
C CYS A 99 -9.74 -2.83 -10.31
N LEU A 100 -10.65 -2.74 -11.29
CA LEU A 100 -10.37 -3.09 -12.67
C LEU A 100 -9.74 -1.87 -13.37
N PRO A 101 -8.58 -2.03 -14.05
CA PRO A 101 -7.93 -0.91 -14.72
C PRO A 101 -8.80 -0.34 -15.85
N ASN A 102 -8.65 0.95 -16.12
CA ASN A 102 -9.34 1.61 -17.23
C ASN A 102 -8.81 1.18 -18.62
N ASP A 103 -7.64 0.54 -18.65
CA ASP A 103 -6.92 0.06 -19.82
C ASP A 103 -6.68 -1.47 -19.73
N PRO A 104 -7.74 -2.30 -19.74
CA PRO A 104 -7.59 -3.74 -19.61
C PRO A 104 -6.93 -4.38 -20.84
N GLU A 105 -6.06 -5.37 -20.59
CA GLU A 105 -5.64 -6.31 -21.63
C GLU A 105 -6.69 -7.42 -21.75
N ASN A 106 -7.39 -7.47 -22.89
CA ASN A 106 -8.47 -8.42 -23.11
C ASN A 106 -7.94 -9.77 -23.62
N GLY A 107 -8.47 -10.85 -23.05
CA GLY A 107 -8.32 -12.20 -23.60
C GLY A 107 -9.18 -12.43 -24.85
N GLN A 108 -9.23 -13.67 -25.32
CA GLN A 108 -10.13 -14.05 -26.42
C GLN A 108 -11.59 -13.93 -25.99
N HIS A 109 -12.45 -13.48 -26.90
CA HIS A 109 -13.89 -13.48 -26.68
C HIS A 109 -14.39 -14.93 -26.53
N GLN A 110 -15.16 -15.18 -25.48
CA GLN A 110 -15.73 -16.50 -25.15
C GLN A 110 -17.23 -16.36 -24.87
N SER A 111 -17.98 -17.44 -25.09
CA SER A 111 -19.42 -17.50 -24.79
C SER A 111 -19.73 -18.79 -24.03
N TYR A 112 -19.64 -18.73 -22.70
CA TYR A 112 -19.93 -19.84 -21.78
C TYR A 112 -20.75 -19.33 -20.58
N ASP A 113 -21.50 -20.23 -19.95
CA ASP A 113 -22.35 -19.95 -18.78
C ASP A 113 -21.58 -20.20 -17.47
N ASN A 114 -20.53 -19.41 -17.25
CA ASN A 114 -19.72 -19.41 -16.02
C ASN A 114 -19.90 -18.08 -15.27
N ASP A 115 -19.16 -17.88 -14.17
CA ASP A 115 -19.16 -16.62 -13.44
C ASP A 115 -18.67 -15.44 -14.29
N GLN A 116 -19.18 -14.26 -13.99
CA GLN A 116 -18.97 -13.02 -14.73
C GLN A 116 -18.50 -11.91 -13.79
N VAL A 117 -17.61 -11.06 -14.28
CA VAL A 117 -17.21 -9.84 -13.56
C VAL A 117 -18.13 -8.70 -14.02
N HIS A 118 -18.87 -8.14 -13.07
CA HIS A 118 -19.75 -6.99 -13.26
C HIS A 118 -19.12 -5.73 -12.68
N GLY A 119 -19.52 -4.55 -13.19
CA GLY A 119 -19.16 -3.25 -12.62
C GLY A 119 -19.73 -3.07 -11.20
N GLY A 120 -19.15 -2.16 -10.42
CA GLY A 120 -19.61 -1.85 -9.09
C GLY A 120 -20.46 -0.59 -9.03
N GLU A 121 -21.50 -0.59 -8.22
CA GLU A 121 -22.48 0.51 -8.14
C GLU A 121 -22.73 0.93 -6.68
N TYR A 122 -22.88 2.25 -6.47
CA TYR A 122 -23.40 2.76 -5.21
C TYR A 122 -24.90 2.53 -5.10
N GLN A 123 -25.34 1.94 -3.99
CA GLN A 123 -26.74 1.74 -3.67
C GLN A 123 -27.07 2.54 -2.41
N LEU A 124 -27.55 3.75 -2.65
CA LEU A 124 -27.76 4.81 -1.68
C LEU A 124 -29.24 5.20 -1.71
N GLY A 125 -30.04 4.56 -0.85
CA GLY A 125 -31.41 5.02 -0.63
C GLY A 125 -31.41 6.44 -0.06
N SER A 126 -32.47 7.22 -0.31
CA SER A 126 -32.62 8.61 0.19
C SER A 126 -32.43 8.72 1.71
N THR A 127 -32.79 7.68 2.47
CA THR A 127 -32.62 7.60 3.93
C THR A 127 -31.41 6.77 4.39
N ALA A 128 -30.64 6.19 3.47
CA ALA A 128 -29.55 5.25 3.74
C ALA A 128 -28.29 5.65 2.95
N LYS A 129 -27.84 6.89 3.17
CA LYS A 129 -26.61 7.43 2.60
C LYS A 129 -25.79 8.15 3.67
N PRO A 130 -24.45 8.18 3.54
CA PRO A 130 -23.64 8.89 4.49
C PRO A 130 -23.91 10.40 4.46
N SER A 131 -23.75 11.05 5.61
CA SER A 131 -23.94 12.50 5.70
C SER A 131 -23.01 13.24 4.72
N GLY A 132 -23.58 14.14 3.92
CA GLY A 132 -22.88 14.95 2.92
C GLY A 132 -22.80 14.33 1.52
N TRP A 133 -23.25 13.09 1.31
CA TRP A 133 -23.34 12.51 -0.02
C TRP A 133 -24.62 12.94 -0.74
N SER A 134 -24.53 13.11 -2.06
CA SER A 134 -25.69 13.42 -2.90
C SER A 134 -26.55 12.18 -3.15
N GLU A 135 -27.87 12.33 -3.25
CA GLU A 135 -28.77 11.24 -3.70
C GLU A 135 -28.49 10.84 -5.15
N SER A 136 -27.97 11.78 -5.96
CA SER A 136 -27.56 11.51 -7.35
C SER A 136 -26.40 10.53 -7.49
N MET A 137 -25.78 10.13 -6.37
CA MET A 137 -24.77 9.07 -6.34
C MET A 137 -25.38 7.67 -6.43
N ASN A 138 -26.69 7.52 -6.16
CA ASN A 138 -27.34 6.22 -6.31
C ASN A 138 -27.26 5.73 -7.76
N ASN A 139 -27.02 4.43 -7.96
CA ASN A 139 -26.89 3.79 -9.27
C ASN A 139 -25.74 4.37 -10.11
N LYS A 140 -24.75 4.99 -9.46
CA LYS A 140 -23.51 5.43 -10.10
C LYS A 140 -22.44 4.38 -9.95
N GLU A 141 -21.65 4.22 -11.01
CA GLU A 141 -20.50 3.35 -11.02
C GLU A 141 -19.42 3.85 -10.03
N VAL A 142 -18.79 2.92 -9.31
CA VAL A 142 -17.82 3.21 -8.25
C VAL A 142 -16.41 3.28 -8.85
N PRO A 143 -15.71 4.42 -8.83
CA PRO A 143 -14.32 4.50 -9.25
C PRO A 143 -13.39 3.94 -8.18
N CYS A 144 -12.17 3.57 -8.59
CA CYS A 144 -11.10 3.20 -7.67
C CYS A 144 -9.75 3.69 -8.17
N ALA A 145 -8.81 3.85 -7.24
CA ALA A 145 -7.41 4.10 -7.55
C ALA A 145 -6.52 3.19 -6.71
N VAL A 146 -5.56 2.53 -7.36
CA VAL A 146 -4.51 1.78 -6.66
C VAL A 146 -3.33 2.71 -6.43
N CYS A 147 -2.97 2.86 -5.16
CA CYS A 147 -2.00 3.84 -4.69
C CYS A 147 -0.77 3.17 -4.14
N TYR A 148 0.41 3.70 -4.47
CA TYR A 148 1.69 3.27 -3.91
C TYR A 148 2.27 4.35 -2.98
N ARG A 149 2.52 3.96 -1.73
CA ARG A 149 3.11 4.83 -0.71
C ARG A 149 4.53 4.40 -0.38
N LYS A 150 5.50 5.21 -0.84
CA LYS A 150 6.93 5.06 -0.52
C LYS A 150 7.21 5.16 0.98
N ARG A 151 8.29 4.51 1.43
CA ARG A 151 8.78 4.51 2.82
C ARG A 151 7.71 4.06 3.81
N ARG A 152 7.01 2.98 3.45
CA ARG A 152 5.99 2.33 4.28
C ARG A 152 6.25 0.84 4.30
N SER A 153 5.94 0.22 5.44
CA SER A 153 6.16 -1.21 5.67
C SER A 153 4.87 -2.02 5.78
N ALA A 154 3.73 -1.37 6.06
CA ALA A 154 2.44 -2.05 6.17
C ALA A 154 1.26 -1.13 5.86
N VAL A 155 0.13 -1.75 5.48
CA VAL A 155 -1.20 -1.14 5.32
C VAL A 155 -2.17 -1.80 6.29
N LEU A 156 -3.09 -1.02 6.84
CA LEU A 156 -4.17 -1.50 7.69
C LEU A 156 -5.45 -0.69 7.41
N MET A 157 -6.56 -1.37 7.13
CA MET A 157 -7.88 -0.77 7.21
C MET A 157 -8.46 -1.02 8.61
N ILE A 158 -8.93 0.03 9.27
CA ILE A 158 -9.54 -0.05 10.60
C ILE A 158 -11.02 0.33 10.51
N PRO A 159 -11.95 -0.63 10.64
CA PRO A 159 -13.37 -0.34 10.70
C PRO A 159 -13.74 0.29 12.06
N GLY A 160 -14.77 1.13 12.07
CA GLY A 160 -15.25 1.87 13.25
C GLY A 160 -14.42 3.09 13.65
N ARG A 161 -13.42 3.51 12.84
CA ARG A 161 -12.58 4.69 13.14
C ARG A 161 -12.40 5.59 11.94
N LYS A 162 -12.33 6.91 12.17
CA LYS A 162 -11.88 7.90 11.17
C LYS A 162 -10.41 8.29 11.31
N THR A 163 -9.71 7.77 12.31
CA THR A 163 -8.32 8.10 12.65
C THR A 163 -7.51 6.85 12.97
N CYS A 164 -6.27 6.80 12.49
CA CYS A 164 -5.32 5.73 12.79
C CYS A 164 -4.88 5.73 14.26
N TYR A 165 -4.39 4.58 14.74
CA TYR A 165 -3.74 4.49 16.05
C TYR A 165 -2.37 5.17 16.06
N LYS A 166 -1.84 5.43 17.26
CA LYS A 166 -0.51 6.03 17.44
C LYS A 166 0.55 5.24 16.67
N GLY A 167 1.40 5.97 15.94
CA GLY A 167 2.47 5.39 15.13
C GLY A 167 2.03 4.85 13.76
N TRP A 168 0.77 5.06 13.38
CA TRP A 168 0.24 4.84 12.03
C TRP A 168 -0.17 6.16 11.39
N ASN A 169 -0.09 6.24 10.08
CA ASN A 169 -0.39 7.44 9.31
C ASN A 169 -1.66 7.24 8.50
N SER A 170 -2.56 8.22 8.50
CA SER A 170 -3.78 8.14 7.69
C SER A 170 -3.46 8.41 6.23
N GLU A 171 -3.96 7.53 5.36
CA GLU A 171 -3.96 7.72 3.92
C GLU A 171 -5.31 8.32 3.46
N TYR A 172 -6.42 7.73 3.90
CA TYR A 172 -7.76 8.30 3.78
C TYR A 172 -8.72 7.70 4.82
N ASN A 173 -9.91 8.30 4.96
CA ASN A 173 -11.00 7.80 5.79
C ASN A 173 -12.35 7.98 5.08
N GLY A 174 -13.35 7.25 5.55
CA GLY A 174 -14.71 7.38 5.09
C GLY A 174 -15.64 6.37 5.74
N TYR A 175 -16.45 5.70 4.93
CA TYR A 175 -17.53 4.84 5.39
C TYR A 175 -17.28 3.39 4.95
N LEU A 176 -17.49 2.46 5.88
CA LEU A 176 -17.42 1.05 5.60
C LEU A 176 -18.68 0.64 4.83
N MET A 177 -18.49 0.03 3.67
CA MET A 177 -19.57 -0.40 2.79
C MET A 177 -19.39 -1.87 2.42
N SER A 178 -20.50 -2.53 2.10
CA SER A 178 -20.55 -3.91 1.60
C SER A 178 -21.90 -4.12 0.90
N ASP A 179 -22.24 -5.36 0.53
CA ASP A 179 -23.54 -5.66 -0.07
C ASP A 179 -24.69 -5.56 0.94
N HIS A 180 -25.93 -5.57 0.43
CA HIS A 180 -27.13 -5.59 1.25
C HIS A 180 -27.25 -6.93 1.99
N LYS A 181 -27.76 -6.88 3.22
CA LYS A 181 -27.88 -8.04 4.12
C LYS A 181 -28.74 -9.21 3.57
N THR A 182 -29.53 -9.00 2.52
CA THR A 182 -30.35 -10.05 1.87
C THR A 182 -29.75 -10.56 0.56
N HIS A 183 -28.60 -10.01 0.14
CA HIS A 183 -27.88 -10.42 -1.07
C HIS A 183 -26.78 -11.43 -0.71
N PHE A 184 -26.03 -11.88 -1.72
CA PHE A 184 -24.86 -12.69 -1.44
C PHE A 184 -23.76 -11.86 -0.75
N LYS A 185 -22.92 -12.54 0.03
CA LYS A 185 -21.89 -11.88 0.84
C LYS A 185 -20.82 -11.23 -0.04
N LYS A 186 -20.40 -10.02 0.33
CA LYS A 186 -19.22 -9.32 -0.19
C LYS A 186 -18.26 -8.99 0.94
N ASP A 187 -17.01 -8.72 0.59
CA ASP A 187 -16.06 -8.14 1.53
C ASP A 187 -16.48 -6.74 1.99
N TYR A 188 -15.79 -6.23 3.01
CA TYR A 188 -15.96 -4.86 3.47
C TYR A 188 -14.94 -3.94 2.80
N ALA A 189 -15.41 -2.88 2.17
CA ALA A 189 -14.58 -1.84 1.57
C ALA A 189 -14.67 -0.54 2.38
N CYS A 190 -13.53 0.12 2.57
CA CYS A 190 -13.51 1.48 3.09
C CYS A 190 -13.65 2.46 1.93
N VAL A 191 -14.82 3.08 1.77
CA VAL A 191 -15.08 4.03 0.69
C VAL A 191 -14.77 5.44 1.18
N ASP A 192 -14.05 6.22 0.39
CA ASP A 192 -13.60 7.57 0.77
C ASP A 192 -14.78 8.47 1.16
N LYS A 193 -14.62 9.27 2.23
CA LYS A 193 -15.67 10.18 2.71
C LYS A 193 -16.18 11.16 1.65
N ASN A 194 -15.33 11.49 0.67
CA ASN A 194 -15.62 12.40 -0.43
C ASN A 194 -15.73 11.62 -1.74
N ALA A 195 -16.42 10.48 -1.68
CA ALA A 195 -16.65 9.60 -2.82
C ALA A 195 -17.24 10.37 -4.01
N GLU A 196 -16.87 9.92 -5.20
CA GLU A 196 -17.34 10.47 -6.47
C GLU A 196 -17.82 9.33 -7.38
N PRO A 197 -18.68 9.63 -8.36
CA PRO A 197 -19.07 8.65 -9.36
C PRO A 197 -17.94 8.51 -10.40
N LEU A 198 -17.91 7.38 -11.12
CA LEU A 198 -16.98 7.20 -12.24
C LEU A 198 -17.23 8.29 -13.29
N ASP A 199 -18.49 8.43 -13.70
CA ASP A 199 -18.99 9.44 -14.63
C ASP A 199 -20.46 9.85 -14.32
N ASP A 200 -21.09 10.59 -15.24
CA ASP A 200 -22.48 11.04 -15.10
C ASP A 200 -23.50 10.03 -15.65
N LYS A 201 -23.09 8.80 -16.02
CA LYS A 201 -24.00 7.74 -16.45
C LYS A 201 -24.91 7.33 -15.29
N ASN A 202 -26.16 7.02 -15.61
CA ASN A 202 -27.12 6.45 -14.67
C ASN A 202 -27.52 5.09 -15.20
N GLY A 203 -27.35 4.06 -14.40
CA GLY A 203 -27.78 2.73 -14.74
C GLY A 203 -27.97 1.90 -13.47
N ASP A 204 -29.09 1.21 -13.41
CA ASP A 204 -29.36 0.23 -12.36
C ASP A 204 -28.97 -1.15 -12.90
N GLU A 205 -27.71 -1.31 -13.29
CA GLU A 205 -27.22 -2.55 -13.89
C GLU A 205 -27.08 -3.69 -12.87
N ASN A 206 -27.18 -3.37 -11.58
CA ASN A 206 -27.20 -4.31 -10.50
C ASN A 206 -25.97 -5.25 -10.50
N GLY A 207 -24.79 -4.66 -10.68
CA GLY A 207 -23.53 -5.39 -10.62
C GLY A 207 -23.08 -5.74 -9.19
N SER A 208 -21.87 -5.33 -8.82
CA SER A 208 -21.28 -5.53 -7.49
C SER A 208 -21.59 -4.34 -6.59
N LEU A 209 -22.55 -4.51 -5.67
CA LEU A 209 -23.20 -3.38 -5.01
C LEU A 209 -22.47 -2.88 -3.75
N PHE A 210 -22.58 -1.58 -3.52
CA PHE A 210 -22.07 -0.88 -2.33
C PHE A 210 -23.22 -0.23 -1.56
N TYR A 211 -23.60 -0.85 -0.45
CA TYR A 211 -24.53 -0.32 0.54
C TYR A 211 -23.79 0.20 1.76
N THR A 212 -24.31 1.27 2.36
CA THR A 212 -23.84 1.75 3.66
C THR A 212 -24.19 0.76 4.77
N LEU A 213 -23.28 0.63 5.73
CA LEU A 213 -23.47 -0.21 6.89
C LEU A 213 -23.81 0.62 8.13
N ARG A 214 -24.69 0.05 8.95
CA ARG A 214 -24.98 0.57 10.29
C ARG A 214 -24.70 -0.49 11.34
N THR A 215 -24.25 -0.05 12.50
CA THR A 215 -24.08 -0.90 13.68
C THR A 215 -25.41 -1.43 14.18
N LYS A 216 -25.42 -2.66 14.71
CA LYS A 216 -26.57 -3.22 15.42
C LYS A 216 -26.13 -3.70 16.79
N CYS A 217 -26.66 -3.08 17.85
CA CYS A 217 -26.37 -3.50 19.22
C CYS A 217 -26.97 -4.87 19.53
N GLY A 218 -26.34 -5.58 20.47
CA GLY A 218 -26.68 -6.95 20.84
C GLY A 218 -25.39 -7.66 21.24
N SER A 219 -24.90 -8.55 20.38
CA SER A 219 -23.54 -9.08 20.51
C SER A 219 -22.47 -7.99 20.34
N LEU A 220 -22.76 -6.97 19.52
CA LEU A 220 -21.98 -5.74 19.50
C LEU A 220 -22.31 -4.90 20.74
N ARG A 221 -21.30 -4.69 21.59
CA ARG A 221 -21.44 -3.91 22.83
C ARG A 221 -21.67 -2.44 22.53
N CYS A 222 -22.71 -1.88 23.15
CA CYS A 222 -23.05 -0.48 23.08
C CYS A 222 -23.26 0.04 24.51
N PRO A 223 -22.38 0.88 25.07
CA PRO A 223 -21.15 1.46 24.50
C PRO A 223 -19.98 0.45 24.30
N PRO A 224 -18.92 0.80 23.51
CA PRO A 224 -18.62 2.12 22.94
C PRO A 224 -19.25 2.40 21.57
N TYR A 225 -19.85 1.40 20.92
CA TYR A 225 -20.61 1.63 19.69
C TYR A 225 -21.97 2.26 20.01
N THR A 226 -22.54 2.95 19.03
CA THR A 226 -23.91 3.47 19.08
C THR A 226 -24.80 2.56 18.25
N ASN A 227 -26.06 2.34 18.62
CA ASN A 227 -26.99 1.55 17.81
C ASN A 227 -27.39 2.29 16.53
N GLU A 228 -27.55 1.57 15.43
CA GLU A 228 -28.03 2.11 14.14
C GLU A 228 -27.19 3.30 13.62
N ALA A 229 -25.88 3.30 13.88
CA ALA A 229 -24.97 4.36 13.46
C ALA A 229 -24.11 3.90 12.27
N ASP A 230 -23.83 4.80 11.33
CA ASP A 230 -22.94 4.54 10.20
C ASP A 230 -21.57 4.03 10.67
N VAL A 231 -21.05 3.02 10.00
CA VAL A 231 -19.74 2.45 10.33
C VAL A 231 -18.66 3.23 9.59
N LEU A 232 -17.86 4.01 10.30
CA LEU A 232 -16.71 4.70 9.73
C LEU A 232 -15.55 3.75 9.43
N CYS A 233 -14.58 4.18 8.63
CA CYS A 233 -13.34 3.45 8.38
C CYS A 233 -12.17 4.39 8.06
N VAL A 234 -10.96 3.88 8.26
CA VAL A 234 -9.72 4.58 7.90
C VAL A 234 -8.72 3.58 7.34
N VAL A 235 -8.04 3.96 6.26
CA VAL A 235 -6.89 3.24 5.72
C VAL A 235 -5.62 3.93 6.21
N CYS A 236 -4.74 3.14 6.80
CA CYS A 236 -3.56 3.57 7.51
C CYS A 236 -2.31 2.89 6.97
N THR A 237 -1.17 3.59 7.02
CA THR A 237 0.15 3.01 6.70
C THR A 237 1.14 3.15 7.85
N LYS A 238 2.04 2.16 7.96
CA LYS A 238 3.15 2.19 8.92
C LYS A 238 4.40 2.73 8.24
N LEU A 239 5.05 3.72 8.87
CA LEU A 239 6.35 4.19 8.39
C LEU A 239 7.37 3.05 8.47
N ASN A 240 8.15 2.90 7.40
CA ASN A 240 9.39 2.14 7.48
C ASN A 240 10.42 3.07 8.13
N VAL A 241 10.92 2.71 9.31
CA VAL A 241 11.89 3.49 10.09
C VAL A 241 13.27 2.92 9.82
#